data_AF-A0A2V8WCS0-F1
#
_entry.id   AF-A0A2V8WCS0-F1
#
_cell.length_a   1.000
_cell.length_b   1.000
_cell.length_c   1.000
_cell.angle_alpha   90.00
_cell.angle_beta   90.00
_cell.angle_gamma   90.00
#
_symmetry.space_group_name_H-M   'P 1'
#
loop_
_entity.id
_entity.type
_entity.pdbx_description
1 polymer ?
#
loop_
_entity_poly.entity_id
_entity_poly.type
_entity_poly.pdbx_seq_one_letter_code
_entity_poly.pdbx_strand_id
1 'polypeptide(L)'
;MKNLIIAVAPSLLFFAVALGTCAAQEPKAAPDENGPRVFSLPRAALQQIKSGITAGKIIDPALDRLRSDADTALKQEPLSVTSKLIKPPSGDKHDYLSLAPYWWPDSSKPNGLPYIRRDGQVNPDIEQVQDHKNMDRMISVTHTLALSYYFFGVEAFAAHATKLLRTCF
;
A
#
# COMPACT_ATOMS: atom_id res chain seq x y z
N MET A 1 -30.90 83.27 12.96
CA MET A 1 -30.61 82.91 14.36
C MET A 1 -31.13 81.50 14.59
N LYS A 2 -30.22 80.61 14.96
CA LYS A 2 -30.34 79.28 15.61
C LYS A 2 -31.74 78.63 15.67
N ASN A 3 -31.88 77.42 15.12
CA ASN A 3 -31.85 76.21 15.95
C ASN A 3 -31.81 74.93 15.10
N LEU A 4 -30.80 74.13 15.43
CA LEU A 4 -30.44 72.80 14.96
C LEU A 4 -31.21 71.78 15.81
N ILE A 5 -31.97 70.88 15.19
CA ILE A 5 -32.51 69.68 15.86
C ILE A 5 -31.93 68.47 15.12
N ILE A 6 -31.14 67.70 15.86
CA ILE A 6 -30.46 66.48 15.44
C ILE A 6 -31.48 65.34 15.49
N ALA A 7 -31.79 64.73 14.34
CA ALA A 7 -32.56 63.49 14.28
C ALA A 7 -31.60 62.30 14.47
N VAL A 8 -31.79 61.56 15.57
CA VAL A 8 -31.09 60.28 15.82
C VAL A 8 -31.89 59.18 15.15
N ALA A 9 -31.33 58.58 14.10
CA ALA A 9 -31.89 57.39 13.45
C ALA A 9 -31.49 56.13 14.25
N PRO A 10 -32.41 55.19 14.53
CA PRO A 10 -32.04 53.92 15.15
C PRO A 10 -31.50 52.96 14.07
N SER A 11 -30.20 52.66 14.15
CA SER A 11 -29.57 51.60 13.36
C SER A 11 -30.13 50.24 13.77
N LEU A 12 -30.97 49.65 12.91
CA LEU A 12 -31.38 48.25 12.99
C LEU A 12 -30.21 47.36 12.55
N LEU A 13 -29.55 46.73 13.51
CA LEU A 13 -28.53 45.70 13.29
C LEU A 13 -29.25 44.39 12.90
N PHE A 14 -29.27 44.05 11.61
CA PHE A 14 -29.73 42.74 11.15
C PHE A 14 -28.70 41.67 11.52
N PHE A 15 -29.01 40.83 12.51
CA PHE A 15 -28.24 39.64 12.82
C PHE A 15 -28.61 38.54 11.80
N ALA A 16 -27.80 38.37 10.77
CA ALA A 16 -27.94 37.27 9.83
C ALA A 16 -27.50 35.97 10.52
N VAL A 17 -28.48 35.16 10.95
CA VAL A 17 -28.23 33.79 11.40
C VAL A 17 -27.87 32.97 10.15
N ALA A 18 -26.58 32.69 9.98
CA ALA A 18 -26.13 31.72 8.99
C ALA A 18 -26.64 30.34 9.41
N LEU A 19 -27.72 29.88 8.78
CA LEU A 19 -28.13 28.48 8.79
C LEU A 19 -27.01 27.68 8.11
N GLY A 20 -26.09 27.15 8.92
CA GLY A 20 -25.11 26.18 8.46
C GLY A 20 -25.85 24.99 7.88
N THR A 21 -25.84 24.86 6.55
CA THR A 21 -26.23 23.62 5.89
C THR A 21 -25.28 22.54 6.38
N CYS A 22 -25.77 21.69 7.27
CA CYS A 22 -25.12 20.43 7.56
C CYS A 22 -25.10 19.67 6.24
N ALA A 23 -23.93 19.59 5.59
CA ALA A 23 -23.73 18.68 4.48
C ALA A 23 -24.06 17.29 5.01
N ALA A 24 -25.22 16.76 4.61
CA ALA A 24 -25.61 15.40 4.93
C ALA A 24 -24.52 14.50 4.36
N GLN A 25 -23.81 13.80 5.24
CA GLN A 25 -22.86 12.79 4.83
C GLN A 25 -23.62 11.75 4.03
N GLU A 26 -23.26 11.56 2.76
CA GLU A 26 -23.90 10.57 1.91
C GLU A 26 -23.90 9.22 2.62
N PRO A 27 -25.02 8.48 2.59
CA PRO A 27 -25.11 7.19 3.25
C PRO A 27 -23.99 6.30 2.74
N LYS A 28 -23.14 5.82 3.67
CA LYS A 28 -22.09 4.85 3.41
C LYS A 28 -22.74 3.64 2.74
N ALA A 29 -22.54 3.50 1.44
CA ALA A 29 -23.10 2.40 0.66
C ALA A 29 -22.78 1.07 1.37
N ALA A 30 -23.79 0.21 1.50
CA ALA A 30 -23.61 -1.12 2.05
C ALA A 30 -22.49 -1.84 1.28
N PRO A 31 -21.63 -2.63 1.95
CA PRO A 31 -20.59 -3.38 1.26
C PRO A 31 -21.25 -4.28 0.21
N ASP A 32 -20.88 -4.12 -1.05
CA ASP A 32 -21.23 -5.10 -2.08
C ASP A 32 -20.49 -6.41 -1.78
N GLU A 33 -21.23 -7.38 -1.23
CA GLU A 33 -20.78 -8.73 -0.84
C GLU A 33 -20.08 -9.47 -1.99
N ASN A 34 -20.35 -9.11 -3.25
CA ASN A 34 -19.92 -9.86 -4.44
C ASN A 34 -18.69 -9.30 -5.16
N GLY A 35 -18.05 -8.24 -4.67
CA GLY A 35 -16.83 -7.76 -5.31
C GLY A 35 -15.57 -7.89 -4.46
N PRO A 36 -14.43 -7.47 -5.02
CA PRO A 36 -13.13 -7.82 -4.45
C PRO A 36 -12.99 -7.25 -3.04
N ARG A 37 -12.70 -8.15 -2.09
CA ARG A 37 -12.36 -7.77 -0.72
C ARG A 37 -10.99 -7.11 -0.72
N VAL A 38 -10.93 -5.90 -0.19
CA VAL A 38 -9.73 -5.06 -0.12
C VAL A 38 -9.48 -4.68 1.34
N PHE A 39 -8.20 -4.66 1.74
CA PHE A 39 -7.80 -4.42 3.14
C PHE A 39 -7.28 -2.99 3.35
N SER A 40 -6.34 -2.54 2.51
CA SER A 40 -5.67 -1.24 2.67
C SER A 40 -6.24 -0.14 1.78
N LEU A 41 -6.87 -0.50 0.67
CA LEU A 41 -7.36 0.44 -0.34
C LEU A 41 -8.90 0.39 -0.39
N PRO A 42 -9.63 1.46 -0.03
CA PRO A 42 -11.09 1.44 -0.04
C PRO A 42 -11.63 1.18 -1.44
N ARG A 43 -12.53 0.19 -1.56
CA ARG A 43 -13.09 -0.23 -2.86
C ARG A 43 -13.74 0.91 -3.63
N ALA A 44 -14.56 1.72 -2.95
CA ALA A 44 -15.24 2.85 -3.58
C ALA A 44 -14.24 3.87 -4.16
N ALA A 45 -13.14 4.14 -3.44
CA ALA A 45 -12.08 5.02 -3.93
C ALA A 45 -11.39 4.43 -5.17
N LEU A 46 -11.06 3.13 -5.16
CA LEU A 46 -10.49 2.45 -6.33
C LEU A 46 -11.40 2.53 -7.56
N GLN A 47 -12.71 2.32 -7.38
CA GLN A 47 -13.69 2.41 -8.46
C GLN A 47 -13.80 3.84 -9.00
N GLN A 48 -13.87 4.83 -8.12
CA GLN A 48 -13.92 6.24 -8.51
C GLN A 48 -12.66 6.66 -9.29
N ILE A 49 -11.48 6.26 -8.81
CA ILE A 49 -10.21 6.53 -9.49
C ILE A 49 -10.21 5.88 -10.87
N LYS A 50 -10.55 4.59 -10.96
CA LYS A 50 -10.60 3.86 -12.23
C LYS A 50 -11.55 4.52 -13.23
N SER A 51 -12.78 4.85 -12.82
CA SER A 51 -13.75 5.53 -13.69
C SER A 51 -13.27 6.92 -14.11
N GLY A 52 -12.63 7.67 -13.21
CA GLY A 52 -12.05 8.97 -13.52
C GLY A 52 -10.91 8.91 -14.53
N ILE A 53 -10.05 7.88 -14.44
CA ILE A 53 -9.00 7.60 -15.42
C ILE A 53 -9.61 7.29 -16.79
N THR A 54 -10.58 6.36 -16.85
CA THR A 54 -11.24 5.98 -18.11
C THR A 54 -11.94 7.17 -18.78
N ALA A 55 -12.52 8.08 -17.97
CA ALA A 55 -13.16 9.29 -18.46
C ALA A 55 -12.19 10.45 -18.79
N GLY A 56 -10.88 10.27 -18.58
CA GLY A 56 -9.87 11.32 -18.75
C GLY A 56 -9.97 12.47 -17.75
N LYS A 57 -10.72 12.28 -16.66
CA LYS A 57 -10.96 13.30 -15.61
C LYS A 57 -9.90 13.30 -14.51
N ILE A 58 -9.20 12.18 -14.34
CA ILE A 58 -8.10 12.05 -13.40
C ILE A 58 -6.82 11.89 -14.21
N ILE A 59 -5.94 12.87 -14.07
CA ILE A 59 -4.58 12.88 -14.59
C ILE A 59 -3.72 13.21 -13.39
N ASP A 60 -2.96 12.23 -12.90
CA ASP A 60 -2.16 12.33 -11.68
C ASP A 60 -0.78 11.73 -11.94
N PRO A 61 0.33 12.43 -11.62
CA PRO A 61 1.67 11.90 -11.78
C PRO A 61 1.92 10.56 -11.07
N ALA A 62 1.17 10.25 -10.01
CA ALA A 62 1.24 8.95 -9.33
C ALA A 62 0.77 7.79 -10.22
N LEU A 63 -0.14 8.05 -11.17
CA LEU A 63 -0.57 7.04 -12.14
C LEU A 63 0.49 6.76 -13.19
N ASP A 64 1.18 7.80 -13.67
CA ASP A 64 2.33 7.65 -14.56
C ASP A 64 3.46 6.89 -13.86
N ARG A 65 3.69 7.19 -12.58
CA ARG A 65 4.66 6.47 -11.76
C ARG A 65 4.27 4.99 -11.60
N LEU A 66 3.02 4.70 -11.26
CA LEU A 66 2.51 3.34 -11.13
C LEU A 66 2.71 2.54 -12.42
N ARG A 67 2.42 3.16 -13.58
CA ARG A 67 2.65 2.53 -14.88
C ARG A 67 4.13 2.25 -15.14
N SER A 68 5.01 3.21 -14.85
CA SER A 68 6.46 3.03 -14.98
C SER A 68 7.01 1.93 -14.06
N ASP A 69 6.50 1.85 -12.83
CA ASP A 69 6.85 0.81 -11.88
C ASP A 69 6.37 -0.56 -12.38
N ALA A 70 5.20 -0.64 -13.03
CA ALA A 70 4.70 -1.87 -13.64
C ALA A 70 5.52 -2.31 -14.85
N ASP A 71 5.92 -1.38 -15.72
CA ASP A 71 6.80 -1.67 -16.85
C ASP A 71 8.19 -2.17 -16.39
N THR A 72 8.66 -1.69 -15.25
CA THR A 72 9.87 -2.21 -14.60
C THR A 72 9.62 -3.60 -14.00
N ALA A 73 8.48 -3.79 -13.33
CA ALA A 73 8.07 -5.05 -12.72
C ALA A 73 7.92 -6.20 -13.75
N LEU A 74 7.56 -5.90 -15.00
CA LEU A 74 7.53 -6.89 -16.08
C LEU A 74 8.90 -7.54 -16.36
N LYS A 75 10.00 -6.90 -15.97
CA LYS A 75 11.36 -7.42 -16.14
C LYS A 75 11.82 -8.29 -14.98
N GLN A 76 11.01 -8.40 -13.92
CA GLN A 76 11.34 -9.23 -12.77
C GLN A 76 11.21 -10.71 -13.14
N GLU A 77 12.31 -11.44 -13.03
CA GLU A 77 12.28 -12.89 -13.14
C GLU A 77 11.55 -13.53 -11.95
N PRO A 78 10.82 -14.64 -12.18
CA PRO A 78 10.19 -15.38 -11.10
C PRO A 78 11.20 -15.82 -10.04
N LEU A 79 10.86 -15.56 -8.78
CA LEU A 79 11.61 -15.99 -7.61
C LEU A 79 10.74 -16.95 -6.80
N SER A 80 11.38 -17.96 -6.19
CA SER A 80 10.70 -18.89 -5.29
C SER A 80 11.59 -19.24 -4.11
N VAL A 81 11.00 -19.88 -3.10
CA VAL A 81 11.73 -20.44 -1.96
C VAL A 81 12.78 -21.47 -2.38
N THR A 82 12.68 -22.10 -3.55
CA THR A 82 13.70 -23.07 -3.97
C THR A 82 14.95 -22.42 -4.55
N SER A 83 14.93 -21.10 -4.79
CA SER A 83 16.07 -20.33 -5.31
C SER A 83 17.19 -20.10 -4.27
N LYS A 84 16.91 -20.23 -2.97
CA LYS A 84 17.94 -20.07 -1.92
C LYS A 84 19.06 -21.12 -2.05
N LEU A 85 20.27 -20.74 -1.68
CA LEU A 85 21.42 -21.65 -1.65
C LEU A 85 21.42 -22.56 -0.41
N ILE A 86 20.91 -22.04 0.70
CA ILE A 86 20.89 -22.73 2.00
C ILE A 86 19.76 -23.76 2.03
N LYS A 87 20.08 -24.96 2.53
CA LYS A 87 19.09 -26.01 2.79
C LYS A 87 18.47 -25.80 4.18
N PRO A 88 17.13 -25.72 4.29
CA PRO A 88 16.46 -25.62 5.60
C PRO A 88 16.76 -26.81 6.51
N PRO A 89 16.57 -26.66 7.84
CA PRO A 89 16.81 -27.74 8.81
C PRO A 89 15.99 -29.01 8.56
N SER A 90 14.80 -28.89 7.96
CA SER A 90 13.97 -30.03 7.54
C SER A 90 14.60 -30.87 6.42
N GLY A 91 15.50 -30.26 5.66
CA GLY A 91 16.09 -30.85 4.48
C GLY A 91 15.28 -30.67 3.18
N ASP A 92 14.13 -29.99 3.21
CA ASP A 92 13.35 -29.67 2.02
C ASP A 92 13.61 -28.21 1.59
N LYS A 93 13.92 -27.97 0.31
CA LYS A 93 14.11 -26.60 -0.22
C LYS A 93 12.78 -25.85 -0.38
N HIS A 94 11.65 -26.55 -0.43
CA HIS A 94 10.32 -25.94 -0.47
C HIS A 94 9.93 -25.31 0.86
N ASP A 95 10.60 -25.66 1.96
CA ASP A 95 10.37 -24.99 3.23
C ASP A 95 10.96 -23.58 3.21
N TYR A 96 10.13 -22.60 3.55
CA TYR A 96 10.57 -21.23 3.75
C TYR A 96 11.53 -21.13 4.94
N LEU A 97 12.63 -20.41 4.78
CA LEU A 97 13.60 -20.17 5.85
C LEU A 97 13.88 -18.66 5.97
N SER A 98 13.90 -18.14 7.19
CA SER A 98 14.44 -16.80 7.47
C SER A 98 15.09 -16.77 8.84
N LEU A 99 15.90 -15.74 9.09
CA LEU A 99 16.44 -15.47 10.41
C LEU A 99 15.62 -14.37 11.08
N ALA A 100 15.41 -14.50 12.38
CA ALA A 100 14.69 -13.50 13.15
C ALA A 100 15.53 -12.22 13.26
N PRO A 101 15.00 -11.04 12.86
CA PRO A 101 15.82 -9.85 12.62
C PRO A 101 16.48 -9.29 13.87
N TYR A 102 15.93 -9.53 15.06
CA TYR A 102 16.44 -8.96 16.31
C TYR A 102 17.30 -9.91 17.12
N TRP A 103 17.73 -11.04 16.55
CA TRP A 103 18.56 -12.01 17.25
C TRP A 103 20.02 -11.91 16.79
N TRP A 104 20.91 -11.68 17.75
CA TRP A 104 22.34 -11.43 17.52
C TRP A 104 23.19 -12.48 18.25
N PRO A 105 24.40 -12.79 17.74
CA PRO A 105 25.36 -13.60 18.48
C PRO A 105 25.67 -13.01 19.87
N ASP A 106 25.74 -13.86 20.88
CA ASP A 106 26.13 -13.48 22.24
C ASP A 106 27.67 -13.37 22.34
N SER A 107 28.19 -12.14 22.36
CA SER A 107 29.63 -11.89 22.45
C SER A 107 30.29 -12.37 23.75
N SER A 108 29.50 -12.75 24.77
CA SER A 108 30.02 -13.35 26.01
C SER A 108 30.33 -14.85 25.87
N LYS A 109 29.94 -15.48 24.75
CA LYS A 109 30.08 -16.91 24.50
C LYS A 109 31.12 -17.18 23.42
N PRO A 110 31.97 -18.21 23.57
CA PRO A 110 33.03 -18.51 22.59
C PRO A 110 32.54 -18.74 21.16
N ASN A 111 31.30 -19.21 20.98
CA ASN A 111 30.69 -19.50 19.69
C ASN A 111 29.52 -18.58 19.35
N GLY A 112 29.28 -17.52 20.13
CA GLY A 112 28.17 -16.60 19.90
C GLY A 112 26.77 -17.19 20.16
N LEU A 113 26.68 -18.40 20.72
CA LEU A 113 25.43 -19.13 20.92
C LEU A 113 25.09 -19.30 22.43
N PRO A 114 23.79 -19.33 22.79
CA PRO A 114 22.63 -19.04 21.93
C PRO A 114 22.59 -17.55 21.57
N TYR A 115 21.89 -17.21 20.49
CA TYR A 115 21.68 -15.81 20.14
C TYR A 115 20.89 -15.10 21.25
N ILE A 116 21.04 -13.78 21.34
CA ILE A 116 20.32 -12.91 22.28
C ILE A 116 19.50 -11.87 21.51
N ARG A 117 18.34 -11.51 22.08
CA ARG A 117 17.43 -10.52 21.48
C ARG A 117 17.92 -9.09 21.72
N ARG A 118 18.07 -8.30 20.67
CA ARG A 118 18.30 -6.84 20.70
C ARG A 118 17.17 -6.14 19.96
N ASP A 119 16.16 -5.70 20.71
CA ASP A 119 14.96 -5.14 20.11
C ASP A 119 15.25 -3.90 19.26
N GLY A 120 14.57 -3.78 18.12
CA GLY A 120 14.74 -2.69 17.17
C GLY A 120 16.08 -2.66 16.41
N GLN A 121 17.03 -3.55 16.74
CA GLN A 121 18.34 -3.61 16.08
C GLN A 121 18.37 -4.82 15.13
N VAL A 122 18.33 -4.56 13.83
CA VAL A 122 18.34 -5.61 12.80
C VAL A 122 19.74 -6.20 12.66
N ASN A 123 19.88 -7.50 12.89
CA ASN A 123 21.09 -8.27 12.60
C ASN A 123 21.25 -8.43 11.08
N PRO A 124 22.35 -7.94 10.46
CA PRO A 124 22.58 -8.12 9.02
C PRO A 124 22.70 -9.59 8.61
N ASP A 125 22.88 -10.54 9.53
CA ASP A 125 22.88 -11.97 9.20
C ASP A 125 21.58 -12.43 8.54
N ILE A 126 20.46 -11.70 8.68
CA ILE A 126 19.22 -12.02 7.96
C ILE A 126 19.46 -12.14 6.45
N GLU A 127 20.45 -11.42 5.92
CA GLU A 127 20.87 -11.42 4.52
C GLU A 127 21.52 -12.73 4.08
N GLN A 128 21.93 -13.58 5.01
CA GLN A 128 22.44 -14.91 4.67
C GLN A 128 21.32 -15.80 4.08
N VAL A 129 20.06 -15.55 4.43
CA VAL A 129 18.91 -16.31 3.93
C VAL A 129 17.99 -15.43 3.08
N GLN A 130 17.96 -15.68 1.78
CA GLN A 130 17.32 -14.79 0.79
C GLN A 130 15.79 -14.88 0.71
N ASP A 131 15.15 -15.89 1.31
CA ASP A 131 13.70 -16.11 1.12
C ASP A 131 12.85 -14.92 1.58
N HIS A 132 13.24 -14.22 2.65
CA HIS A 132 12.50 -13.04 3.10
C HIS A 132 12.47 -11.95 2.04
N LYS A 133 13.63 -11.60 1.45
CA LYS A 133 13.72 -10.64 0.34
C LYS A 133 13.03 -11.12 -0.93
N ASN A 134 13.16 -12.40 -1.25
CA ASN A 134 12.51 -12.98 -2.42
C ASN A 134 10.98 -12.92 -2.29
N MET A 135 10.46 -13.22 -1.10
CA MET A 135 9.03 -13.12 -0.77
C MET A 135 8.56 -11.66 -0.84
N ASP A 136 9.28 -10.73 -0.19
CA ASP A 136 8.95 -9.29 -0.22
C ASP A 136 8.90 -8.76 -1.65
N ARG A 137 9.88 -9.15 -2.48
CA ARG A 137 9.93 -8.77 -3.89
C ARG A 137 8.80 -9.39 -4.69
N MET A 138 8.52 -10.68 -4.52
CA MET A 138 7.40 -11.36 -5.19
C MET A 138 6.06 -10.67 -4.85
N ILE A 139 5.83 -10.37 -3.57
CA ILE A 139 4.63 -9.66 -3.08
C ILE A 139 4.54 -8.28 -3.72
N SER A 140 5.60 -7.48 -3.61
CA SER A 140 5.59 -6.10 -4.12
C SER A 140 5.38 -6.04 -5.63
N VAL A 141 6.08 -6.87 -6.39
CA VAL A 141 5.99 -6.90 -7.87
C VAL A 141 4.62 -7.38 -8.31
N THR A 142 4.10 -8.44 -7.70
CA THR A 142 2.75 -8.95 -7.97
C THR A 142 1.69 -7.89 -7.66
N HIS A 143 1.81 -7.19 -6.53
CA HIS A 143 0.89 -6.12 -6.15
C HIS A 143 0.91 -4.97 -7.16
N THR A 144 2.09 -4.49 -7.54
CA THR A 144 2.25 -3.42 -8.56
C THR A 144 1.60 -3.81 -9.88
N LEU A 145 1.85 -5.04 -10.36
CA LEU A 145 1.28 -5.54 -11.62
C LEU A 145 -0.24 -5.71 -11.54
N ALA A 146 -0.76 -6.29 -10.46
CA ALA A 146 -2.19 -6.48 -10.26
C ALA A 146 -2.95 -5.16 -10.16
N LEU A 147 -2.42 -4.18 -9.41
CA LEU A 147 -3.02 -2.85 -9.29
C LEU A 147 -2.98 -2.10 -10.64
N SER A 148 -1.88 -2.22 -11.37
CA SER A 148 -1.73 -1.62 -12.69
C SER A 148 -2.66 -2.24 -13.72
N TYR A 149 -2.83 -3.56 -13.69
CA TYR A 149 -3.86 -4.23 -14.49
C TYR A 149 -5.25 -3.70 -14.15
N TYR A 150 -5.56 -3.56 -12.86
CA TYR A 150 -6.87 -3.07 -12.42
C TYR A 150 -7.18 -1.67 -13.00
N PHE A 151 -6.23 -0.74 -12.99
CA PHE A 151 -6.46 0.62 -13.50
C PHE A 151 -6.35 0.75 -15.01
N PHE A 152 -5.38 0.07 -15.64
CA PHE A 152 -5.03 0.31 -17.05
C PHE A 152 -5.51 -0.77 -18.00
N GLY A 153 -5.91 -1.95 -17.52
CA GLY A 153 -6.41 -3.05 -18.34
C GLY A 153 -5.37 -3.70 -19.27
N VAL A 154 -4.07 -3.48 -19.03
CA VAL A 154 -3.01 -4.05 -19.86
C VAL A 154 -2.77 -5.51 -19.46
N GLU A 155 -3.18 -6.44 -20.30
CA GLU A 155 -3.15 -7.90 -20.04
C GLU A 155 -1.75 -8.44 -19.70
N ALA A 156 -0.68 -7.83 -20.23
CA ALA A 156 0.69 -8.23 -19.90
C ALA A 156 0.97 -8.15 -18.38
N PHE A 157 0.38 -7.18 -17.68
CA PHE A 157 0.55 -7.06 -16.23
C PHE A 157 -0.10 -8.23 -15.48
N ALA A 158 -1.33 -8.60 -15.84
CA ALA A 158 -2.04 -9.74 -15.23
C ALA A 158 -1.35 -11.08 -15.54
N ALA A 159 -0.90 -11.26 -16.78
CA ALA A 159 -0.19 -12.46 -17.20
C ALA A 159 1.11 -12.65 -16.39
N HIS A 160 1.91 -11.59 -16.22
CA HIS A 160 3.15 -11.67 -15.47
C HIS A 160 2.92 -11.84 -13.97
N ALA A 161 1.95 -11.14 -13.38
CA ALA A 161 1.56 -11.37 -11.98
C ALA A 161 1.17 -12.83 -11.74
N THR A 162 0.40 -13.43 -12.65
CA THR A 162 0.01 -14.84 -12.59
C THR A 162 1.22 -15.78 -12.68
N LYS A 163 2.18 -15.47 -13.56
CA LYS A 163 3.44 -16.23 -13.69
C LYS A 163 4.22 -16.23 -12.37
N LEU A 164 4.36 -15.08 -11.71
CA LEU A 164 5.05 -14.96 -10.42
C LEU A 164 4.36 -15.79 -9.34
N LEU A 165 3.04 -15.66 -9.21
CA LEU A 165 2.26 -16.40 -8.21
C LEU A 165 2.38 -17.92 -8.39
N ARG A 166 2.20 -18.44 -9.62
CA ARG A 166 2.32 -19.87 -9.92
C ARG A 166 3.73 -20.44 -9.74
N THR A 167 4.74 -19.57 -9.72
CA THR A 167 6.12 -20.01 -9.44
C THR A 167 6.38 -20.11 -7.95
N CYS A 168 5.65 -19.34 -7.14
CA CYS A 168 5.81 -19.31 -5.68
C CYS A 168 4.87 -20.27 -4.94
N PHE A 169 3.69 -20.57 -5.50
CA PHE A 169 2.62 -21.38 -4.90
C PHE A 169 2.10 -22.44 -5.87
#